data_AF-A0A5P8WI57-F1
#
_entry.id   AF-A0A5P8WI57-F1
#
_cell.length_a   1.000
_cell.length_b   1.000
_cell.length_c   1.000
_cell.angle_alpha   90.00
_cell.angle_beta   90.00
_cell.angle_gamma   90.00
#
_symmetry.space_group_name_H-M   'P 1'
#
loop_
_entity.id
_entity.type
_entity.pdbx_description
1 polymer ?
#
loop_
_entity_poly.entity_id
_entity_poly.type
_entity_poly.pdbx_seq_one_letter_code
_entity_poly.pdbx_strand_id
1 'polypeptide(L)'
;MKFTTVSVSYSRKFNLGNFESLDLGCSLWAQVEDGEDADGITQFLYQQAKASVKLAAMPVLKASEFQMNKAKSNKKVSGDVNESDW
;
A
#
# COMPACT_ATOMS: atom_id res chain seq x y z
N MET A 1 31.41 -19.43 9.09
CA MET A 1 30.06 -19.09 8.61
C MET A 1 29.91 -17.60 8.72
N LYS A 2 29.76 -16.87 7.61
CA LYS A 2 29.55 -15.42 7.58
C LYS A 2 28.10 -15.19 7.19
N PHE A 3 27.41 -14.34 7.95
CA PHE A 3 26.04 -13.96 7.66
C PHE A 3 26.00 -12.47 7.36
N THR A 4 25.23 -12.09 6.36
CA THR A 4 24.90 -10.68 6.07
C THR A 4 23.44 -10.45 6.43
N THR A 5 23.11 -9.29 6.99
CA THR A 5 21.72 -8.96 7.29
C THR A 5 21.19 -8.03 6.23
N VAL A 6 20.05 -8.40 5.63
CA VAL A 6 19.25 -7.52 4.80
C VAL A 6 18.10 -7.00 5.64
N SER A 7 17.87 -5.69 5.59
CA SER A 7 16.70 -5.07 6.20
C SER A 7 16.01 -4.15 5.19
N VAL A 8 14.69 -4.24 5.14
CA VAL A 8 13.84 -3.39 4.30
C VAL A 8 12.85 -2.68 5.19
N SER A 9 12.84 -1.35 5.11
CA SER A 9 11.84 -0.48 5.73
C SER A 9 10.92 0.06 4.64
N TYR A 10 9.62 -0.12 4.82
CA TYR A 10 8.61 0.43 3.91
C TYR A 10 7.61 1.26 4.71
N SER A 11 7.42 2.52 4.33
CA SER A 11 6.38 3.40 4.87
C SER A 11 5.57 4.06 3.77
N ARG A 12 4.32 4.38 4.09
CA ARG A 12 3.42 5.08 3.19
C ARG A 12 2.46 5.95 3.97
N LYS A 13 2.37 7.21 3.52
CA LYS A 13 1.34 8.16 3.93
C LYS A 13 0.08 7.98 3.10
N PHE A 14 -1.06 7.87 3.76
CA PHE A 14 -2.39 7.77 3.16
C PHE A 14 -3.22 9.01 3.50
N ASN A 15 -3.87 9.59 2.51
CA ASN A 15 -4.82 10.68 2.71
C ASN A 15 -6.18 10.10 3.11
N LEU A 16 -6.75 10.58 4.22
CA LEU A 16 -8.04 10.13 4.74
C LEU A 16 -9.20 11.09 4.38
N GLY A 17 -8.91 12.27 3.83
CA GLY A 17 -9.85 13.37 3.71
C GLY A 17 -9.83 14.28 4.95
N ASN A 18 -10.61 15.37 4.95
CA ASN A 18 -10.77 16.27 6.10
C ASN A 18 -9.48 16.74 6.78
N PHE A 19 -8.43 17.01 6.00
CA PHE A 19 -7.10 17.39 6.51
C PHE A 19 -6.41 16.31 7.37
N GLU A 20 -6.91 15.08 7.34
CA GLU A 20 -6.34 13.95 8.05
C GLU A 20 -5.49 13.05 7.14
N SER A 21 -4.46 12.47 7.73
CA SER A 21 -3.61 11.50 7.05
C SER A 21 -3.11 10.45 8.03
N LEU A 22 -2.89 9.25 7.52
CA LEU A 22 -2.32 8.13 8.24
C LEU A 22 -0.92 7.85 7.70
N ASP A 23 0.10 7.86 8.55
CA ASP A 23 1.41 7.34 8.21
C ASP A 23 1.57 5.94 8.79
N LEU A 24 1.88 4.97 7.95
CA LEU A 24 2.02 3.57 8.32
C LEU A 24 3.27 3.00 7.67
N GLY A 25 4.07 2.29 8.46
CA GLY A 25 5.24 1.60 7.99
C GLY A 25 5.57 0.36 8.79
N CYS A 26 6.41 -0.50 8.21
CA CYS A 26 7.01 -1.61 8.91
C CYS A 26 8.44 -1.85 8.41
N SER A 27 9.22 -2.56 9.23
CA SER A 27 10.57 -2.99 8.88
C SER A 27 10.63 -4.51 9.01
N LEU A 28 11.19 -5.16 7.98
CA LEU A 28 11.45 -6.59 7.97
C LEU A 28 12.94 -6.82 7.79
N TRP A 29 13.45 -7.95 8.28
CA TRP A 29 14.85 -8.31 8.16
C TRP A 29 15.00 -9.81 7.96
N ALA A 30 16.12 -10.19 7.35
CA ALA A 30 16.54 -11.58 7.19
C ALA A 30 18.06 -11.67 7.35
N GLN A 31 18.52 -12.80 7.87
CA GLN A 31 19.92 -13.21 7.76
C GLN A 31 20.11 -13.93 6.43
N VAL A 32 21.20 -13.62 5.74
CA VAL A 32 21.57 -14.15 4.44
C VAL A 32 22.91 -14.87 4.58
N GLU A 33 22.93 -16.14 4.21
CA GLU A 33 24.10 -17.00 4.21
C GLU A 33 24.97 -16.77 2.96
N ASP A 34 26.25 -17.12 3.05
CA ASP A 34 27.16 -17.08 1.91
C ASP A 34 26.65 -18.01 0.79
N GLY A 35 26.37 -17.44 -0.38
CA GLY A 35 25.85 -18.16 -1.55
C GLY A 35 24.33 -18.04 -1.76
N GLU A 36 23.60 -17.44 -0.83
CA GLU A 36 22.19 -17.09 -1.03
C GLU A 36 22.02 -15.82 -1.88
N ASP A 37 20.86 -15.73 -2.55
CA ASP A 37 20.49 -14.57 -3.38
C ASP A 37 19.98 -13.41 -2.52
N ALA A 38 20.89 -12.53 -2.12
CA ALA A 38 20.59 -11.35 -1.33
C ALA A 38 19.59 -10.39 -2.02
N ASP A 39 19.62 -10.29 -3.36
CA ASP A 39 18.73 -9.40 -4.12
C ASP A 39 17.31 -9.97 -4.15
N GLY A 40 17.18 -11.28 -4.39
CA GLY A 40 15.91 -12.00 -4.30
C GLY A 40 15.29 -11.88 -2.91
N ILE A 41 16.10 -12.05 -1.84
CA ILE A 41 15.65 -11.88 -0.45
C ILE A 41 15.21 -10.44 -0.18
N THR A 42 15.96 -9.45 -0.65
CA THR A 42 15.60 -8.03 -0.53
C THR A 42 14.25 -7.75 -1.19
N GLN A 43 14.05 -8.24 -2.41
CA GLN A 43 12.81 -8.06 -3.15
C GLN A 43 11.62 -8.75 -2.46
N PHE A 44 11.83 -9.95 -1.93
CA PHE A 44 10.83 -10.68 -1.14
C PHE A 44 10.41 -9.87 0.11
N LEU A 45 11.39 -9.39 0.89
CA LEU A 45 11.13 -8.57 2.08
C LEU A 45 10.39 -7.28 1.72
N TYR A 46 10.73 -6.62 0.60
CA TYR A 46 10.01 -5.44 0.12
C TYR A 46 8.53 -5.75 -0.21
N GLN A 47 8.26 -6.83 -0.94
CA GLN A 47 6.90 -7.22 -1.29
C GLN A 47 6.07 -7.53 -0.03
N GLN A 48 6.67 -8.22 0.94
CA GLN A 48 6.03 -8.54 2.21
C GLN A 48 5.76 -7.28 3.04
N ALA A 49 6.73 -6.38 3.16
CA ALA A 49 6.57 -5.13 3.91
C ALA A 49 5.46 -4.24 3.29
N LYS A 50 5.46 -4.12 1.96
CA LYS A 50 4.42 -3.40 1.20
C LYS A 50 3.03 -4.02 1.38
N ALA A 51 2.93 -5.35 1.33
CA ALA A 51 1.67 -6.05 1.57
C ALA A 51 1.16 -5.84 3.00
N SER A 52 2.03 -5.92 4.00
CA SER A 52 1.70 -5.69 5.40
C SER A 52 1.17 -4.27 5.64
N VAL A 53 1.86 -3.24 5.13
CA VAL A 53 1.39 -1.85 5.24
C VAL A 53 0.03 -1.66 4.56
N LYS A 54 -0.19 -2.27 3.39
CA LYS A 54 -1.48 -2.21 2.69
C LYS A 54 -2.59 -2.86 3.52
N LEU A 55 -2.37 -4.06 4.05
CA LEU A 55 -3.35 -4.78 4.85
C LEU A 55 -3.68 -4.05 6.14
N ALA A 56 -2.67 -3.51 6.84
CA ALA A 56 -2.86 -2.71 8.04
C ALA A 56 -3.65 -1.41 7.78
N ALA A 57 -3.43 -0.77 6.63
CA ALA A 57 -4.14 0.46 6.28
C ALA A 57 -5.60 0.21 5.84
N MET A 58 -5.92 -0.96 5.28
CA MET A 58 -7.23 -1.23 4.66
C MET A 58 -8.47 -0.89 5.51
N PRO A 59 -8.54 -1.24 6.82
CA PRO A 59 -9.71 -0.92 7.63
C PRO A 59 -9.95 0.58 7.73
N VAL A 60 -8.89 1.36 7.96
CA VAL A 60 -8.96 2.82 8.08
C VAL A 60 -9.30 3.46 6.74
N LEU A 61 -8.71 2.98 5.64
CA LEU A 61 -9.00 3.48 4.30
C LEU A 61 -10.44 3.20 3.86
N LYS A 62 -11.02 2.06 4.24
CA LYS A 62 -12.41 1.74 3.92
C LYS A 62 -13.40 2.58 4.73
N ALA A 63 -13.03 2.94 5.95
CA ALA A 63 -13.83 3.80 6.81
C ALA A 63 -13.66 5.30 6.48
N SER A 64 -12.65 5.68 5.70
CA SER A 64 -12.34 7.09 5.45
C SER A 64 -13.27 7.74 4.43
N GLU A 65 -13.59 9.00 4.68
CA GLU A 65 -14.45 9.81 3.80
C GLU A 65 -13.88 9.97 2.39
N PHE A 66 -12.56 9.88 2.24
CA PHE A 66 -11.90 9.93 0.93
C PHE A 66 -12.41 8.85 -0.03
N GLN A 67 -12.59 7.60 0.43
CA GLN A 67 -13.14 6.53 -0.42
C GLN A 67 -14.64 6.75 -0.70
N MET A 68 -15.40 7.26 0.28
CA MET A 68 -16.81 7.58 0.10
C MET A 68 -17.01 8.68 -0.95
N ASN A 69 -16.17 9.72 -0.92
CA ASN A 69 -16.22 10.83 -1.87
C ASN A 69 -15.73 10.42 -3.27
N LYS A 70 -14.68 9.57 -3.35
CA LYS A 70 -14.22 9.00 -4.63
C LYS A 70 -15.29 8.11 -5.28
N ALA A 71 -15.98 7.27 -4.50
CA ALA A 71 -17.07 6.43 -4.98
C ALA A 71 -18.27 7.25 -5.49
N LYS A 72 -18.64 8.32 -4.77
CA LYS A 72 -19.69 9.27 -5.20
C LYS A 72 -19.32 10.00 -6.49
N SER A 73 -18.05 10.39 -6.65
CA SER A 73 -17.54 11.03 -7.87
C SER A 73 -17.62 10.08 -9.07
N ASN A 74 -17.23 8.81 -8.92
CA ASN A 74 -17.30 7.83 -10.01
C ASN A 74 -18.75 7.55 -10.45
N LYS A 75 -19.70 7.55 -9.51
CA LYS A 75 -21.12 7.33 -9.81
C LYS A 75 -21.77 8.48 -10.59
N LYS A 76 -21.26 9.70 -10.44
CA LYS A 76 -21.71 10.87 -11.22
C LYS A 76 -21.24 10.79 -12.68
N VAL A 77 -20.04 10.30 -12.95
CA VAL A 77 -19.51 10.22 -14.33
C VAL A 77 -20.24 9.16 -15.17
N SER A 78 -20.78 8.11 -14.56
CA SER A 78 -21.59 7.11 -15.25
C SER A 78 -23.07 7.48 -15.45
N GLY A 79 -23.50 8.67 -14.98
CA GLY A 79 -24.89 9.13 -15.01
C GLY A 79 -25.27 10.01 -16.20
N ASP A 80 -24.31 10.47 -17.00
CA ASP A 80 -24.52 11.42 -18.10
C ASP A 80 -24.18 10.79 -19.47
N VAL A 81 -24.73 9.61 -19.77
CA VAL A 81 -24.98 9.23 -21.17
C VAL A 81 -26.48 9.36 -21.38
N ASN A 82 -26.88 10.57 -21.77
CA ASN A 82 -28.26 10.87 -22.10
C ASN A 82 -28.60 10.20 -23.43
N GLU A 83 -29.64 9.37 -23.42
CA GLU A 83 -30.16 8.57 -24.53
C GLU A 83 -30.92 9.47 -25.52
N SER A 84 -30.24 10.46 -26.09
CA SER A 84 -30.79 11.40 -27.08
C SER A 84 -29.86 11.71 -28.26
N ASP A 85 -28.76 10.98 -28.40
CA ASP A 85 -27.97 10.92 -29.63
C ASP A 85 -28.23 9.56 -30.32
N TRP A 86 -29.38 9.46 -30.98
CA TRP A 86 -29.57 8.59 -32.14
C TRP A 86 -29.63 9.46 -33.39
#